data_AF-A0A0F9HCH7-F1
#
_entry.id   AF-A0A0F9HCH7-F1
#
_cell.length_a   1.000
_cell.length_b   1.000
_cell.length_c   1.000
_cell.angle_alpha   90.00
_cell.angle_beta   90.00
_cell.angle_gamma   90.00
#
_symmetry.space_group_name_H-M   'P 1'
#
loop_
_entity.id
_entity.type
_entity.pdbx_description
1 polymer ?
#
loop_
_entity_poly.entity_id
_entity_poly.type
_entity_poly.pdbx_seq_one_letter_code
_entity_poly.pdbx_strand_id
1 'polypeptide(L)'
;MKNITAAMLRAKDACPDQIAVFKTEWPNGVRPTLKSIKRAAELGLDLGWFAAAFLGAPAREAYDKAMAPARKAADGKAMAPRAYDKARADALYSALASAKGK
;
A
#
# COMPACT_ATOMS: atom_id res chain seq x y z
N MET A 1 -10.06 10.68 -5.79
CA MET A 1 -9.69 9.89 -4.59
C MET A 1 -9.51 10.84 -3.43
N LYS A 2 -10.19 10.55 -2.32
CA LYS A 2 -10.12 11.32 -1.08
C LYS A 2 -8.79 11.05 -0.35
N ASN A 3 -8.44 11.90 0.61
CA ASN A 3 -7.30 11.64 1.49
C ASN A 3 -7.55 10.39 2.34
N ILE A 4 -6.52 9.58 2.54
CA ILE A 4 -6.50 8.51 3.53
C ILE A 4 -6.20 9.15 4.88
N THR A 5 -6.97 8.81 5.91
CA THR A 5 -6.81 9.36 7.27
C THR A 5 -6.58 8.26 8.29
N ALA A 6 -5.99 8.61 9.44
CA ALA A 6 -5.83 7.67 10.54
C ALA A 6 -7.17 7.11 11.06
N ALA A 7 -8.27 7.88 10.93
CA ALA A 7 -9.61 7.42 11.26
C ALA A 7 -10.09 6.31 10.31
N MET A 8 -9.80 6.43 9.00
CA MET A 8 -10.11 5.39 8.03
C MET A 8 -9.31 4.10 8.30
N LEU A 9 -8.04 4.22 8.72
CA LEU A 9 -7.22 3.07 9.10
C LEU A 9 -7.81 2.36 10.34
N ARG A 10 -8.18 3.12 11.37
CA ARG A 10 -8.85 2.58 12.57
C ARG A 10 -10.15 1.86 12.23
N ALA A 11 -10.98 2.45 11.36
CA ALA A 11 -12.24 1.85 10.94
C ALA A 11 -12.09 0.55 10.12
N LYS A 12 -10.87 0.23 9.69
CA LYS A 12 -10.52 -1.03 9.00
C LYS A 12 -9.71 -1.97 9.90
N ASP A 13 -9.69 -1.71 11.20
CA ASP A 13 -8.96 -2.49 12.21
C ASP A 13 -7.46 -2.61 11.91
N ALA A 14 -6.86 -1.51 11.43
CA ALA A 14 -5.41 -1.43 11.29
C ALA A 14 -4.72 -1.60 12.65
N CYS A 15 -3.52 -2.19 12.65
CA CYS A 15 -2.72 -2.32 13.86
C CYS A 15 -2.47 -0.95 14.52
N PRO A 16 -2.58 -0.83 15.86
CA PRO A 16 -2.38 0.44 16.57
C PRO A 16 -1.03 1.11 16.25
N ASP A 17 0.05 0.33 16.15
CA ASP A 17 1.39 0.83 15.82
C ASP A 17 1.45 1.43 14.41
N GLN A 18 0.79 0.77 13.45
CA GLN A 18 0.70 1.26 12.06
C GLN A 18 -0.10 2.57 11.99
N ILE A 19 -1.17 2.68 12.78
CA ILE A 19 -1.95 3.92 12.91
C ILE A 19 -1.11 5.03 13.55
N ALA A 20 -0.31 4.71 14.57
CA ALA A 20 0.56 5.66 15.24
C ALA A 20 1.61 6.21 14.28
N VAL A 21 2.34 5.34 13.58
CA VAL A 21 3.32 5.73 12.55
C VAL A 21 2.66 6.60 11.47
N PHE A 22 1.51 6.17 10.95
CA PHE A 22 0.77 6.94 9.95
C PHE A 22 0.35 8.32 10.46
N LYS A 23 -0.20 8.41 11.68
CA LYS A 23 -0.68 9.67 12.27
C LYS A 23 0.47 10.64 12.55
N THR A 24 1.64 10.14 12.93
CA THR A 24 2.84 10.95 13.13
C THR A 24 3.32 11.57 11.83
N GLU A 25 3.38 10.80 10.75
CA GLU A 25 3.81 11.32 9.44
C GLU A 25 2.73 12.19 8.77
N TRP A 26 1.46 11.80 8.87
CA TRP A 26 0.34 12.47 8.20
C TRP A 26 -0.83 12.73 9.17
N PRO A 27 -0.69 13.72 10.08
CA PRO A 27 -1.70 14.00 11.10
C PRO A 27 -3.06 14.41 10.52
N ASN A 28 -3.05 15.07 9.35
CA ASN A 28 -4.25 15.51 8.62
C ASN A 28 -4.65 14.55 7.49
N GLY A 29 -4.02 13.37 7.43
CA GLY A 29 -4.16 12.42 6.33
C GLY A 29 -3.34 12.80 5.09
N VAL A 30 -3.34 11.89 4.11
CA VAL A 30 -2.50 12.01 2.92
C VAL A 30 -3.23 11.54 1.67
N ARG A 31 -3.00 12.22 0.55
CA ARG A 31 -3.46 11.76 -0.76
C ARG A 31 -2.53 10.65 -1.24
N PRO A 32 -3.05 9.48 -1.66
CA PRO A 32 -2.21 8.35 -2.04
C PRO A 32 -1.61 8.55 -3.44
N THR A 33 -0.53 9.32 -3.48
CA THR A 33 0.34 9.54 -4.65
C THR A 33 1.51 8.57 -4.60
N LEU A 34 2.25 8.44 -5.71
CA LEU A 34 3.46 7.61 -5.73
C LEU A 34 4.47 8.01 -4.64
N LYS A 35 4.65 9.32 -4.41
CA LYS A 35 5.58 9.83 -3.38
C LYS A 35 5.13 9.42 -1.98
N SER A 36 3.85 9.59 -1.64
CA SER A 36 3.35 9.20 -0.31
C SER A 36 3.32 7.68 -0.11
N ILE A 37 3.07 6.89 -1.16
CA ILE A 37 3.08 5.43 -1.08
C ILE A 37 4.51 4.91 -0.87
N LYS A 38 5.50 5.49 -1.57
CA LYS A 38 6.92 5.18 -1.32
C LYS A 38 7.33 5.55 0.09
N ARG A 39 6.92 6.73 0.56
CA ARG A 39 7.16 7.15 1.95
C ARG A 39 6.53 6.19 2.96
N ALA A 40 5.33 5.67 2.68
CA ALA A 40 4.71 4.65 3.53
C ALA A 40 5.51 3.35 3.58
N ALA A 41 6.08 2.90 2.45
CA ALA A 41 6.98 1.75 2.41
C ALA A 41 8.24 2.00 3.26
N GLU A 42 8.86 3.18 3.15
CA GLU A 42 10.05 3.56 3.93
C GLU A 42 9.77 3.58 5.45
N LEU A 43 8.55 3.94 5.85
CA LEU A 43 8.09 3.93 7.23
C LEU A 43 7.70 2.53 7.75
N GLY A 44 7.83 1.48 6.91
CA GLY A 44 7.45 0.12 7.27
C GLY A 44 5.94 -0.07 7.41
N LEU A 45 5.14 0.77 6.75
CA LEU A 45 3.69 0.59 6.72
C LEU A 45 3.31 -0.57 5.81
N ASP A 46 2.34 -1.40 6.23
CA ASP A 46 1.92 -2.57 5.46
C ASP A 46 1.04 -2.20 4.25
N LEU A 47 1.70 -2.01 3.11
CA LEU A 47 1.04 -1.74 1.84
C LEU A 47 0.21 -2.92 1.31
N GLY A 48 0.54 -4.15 1.72
CA GLY A 48 -0.19 -5.36 1.32
C GLY A 48 -1.53 -5.48 2.01
N TRP A 49 -1.55 -5.22 3.33
CA TRP A 49 -2.76 -5.05 4.12
C TRP A 49 -3.59 -3.88 3.59
N PHE A 50 -2.96 -2.73 3.34
CA PHE A 50 -3.70 -1.56 2.82
C PHE A 50 -4.39 -1.87 1.49
N ALA A 51 -3.68 -2.55 0.58
CA ALA A 51 -4.25 -3.00 -0.68
C ALA A 51 -5.45 -3.94 -0.46
N ALA A 52 -5.46 -4.76 0.59
CA ALA A 52 -6.54 -5.72 0.87
C ALA A 52 -7.76 -5.02 1.48
N ALA A 53 -7.52 -4.02 2.34
CA ALA A 53 -8.56 -3.32 3.07
C ALA A 53 -9.27 -2.23 2.23
N PHE A 54 -8.58 -1.62 1.26
CA PHE A 54 -9.05 -0.41 0.57
C PHE A 54 -9.23 -0.54 -0.95
N LEU A 55 -8.63 -1.54 -1.62
CA LEU A 55 -8.89 -1.74 -3.05
C LEU A 55 -10.18 -2.54 -3.24
N GLY A 56 -11.02 -2.09 -4.17
CA GLY A 56 -12.13 -2.92 -4.67
C GLY A 56 -11.61 -4.10 -5.49
N ALA A 57 -12.43 -5.14 -5.66
CA ALA A 57 -12.08 -6.39 -6.32
C ALA A 57 -11.25 -6.25 -7.62
N PRO A 58 -11.63 -5.43 -8.63
CA PRO A 58 -10.84 -5.33 -9.87
C PRO A 58 -9.47 -4.69 -9.66
N ALA A 59 -9.37 -3.69 -8.77
CA ALA A 59 -8.09 -3.06 -8.46
C ALA A 59 -7.20 -3.97 -7.63
N ARG A 60 -7.80 -4.77 -6.74
CA ARG A 60 -7.08 -5.78 -5.96
C ARG A 60 -6.51 -6.88 -6.85
N GLU A 61 -7.27 -7.36 -7.83
CA GLU A 61 -6.80 -8.35 -8.79
C GLU A 61 -5.61 -7.82 -9.60
N ALA A 62 -5.68 -6.57 -10.07
CA ALA A 62 -4.57 -5.93 -10.77
C ALA A 62 -3.32 -5.82 -9.88
N TYR A 63 -3.49 -5.46 -8.61
CA TYR A 63 -2.41 -5.43 -7.62
C TYR A 63 -1.78 -6.82 -7.42
N ASP A 64 -2.60 -7.86 -7.24
CA ASP A 64 -2.11 -9.23 -7.01
C ASP A 64 -1.38 -9.78 -8.25
N LYS A 65 -1.88 -9.51 -9.46
CA LYS A 65 -1.18 -9.84 -10.72
C LYS A 65 0.17 -9.15 -10.82
N ALA A 66 0.24 -7.86 -10.49
CA ALA A 66 1.49 -7.10 -10.50
C ALA A 66 2.50 -7.60 -9.46
N MET A 67 2.02 -8.08 -8.30
CA MET A 67 2.87 -8.61 -7.23
C MET A 67 3.30 -10.07 -7.42
N ALA A 68 2.64 -10.85 -8.27
CA ALA A 68 2.96 -12.25 -8.52
C ALA A 68 4.47 -12.53 -8.80
N PRO A 69 5.17 -11.80 -9.70
CA PRO A 69 6.60 -12.04 -9.93
C PRO A 69 7.45 -11.70 -8.70
N ALA A 70 7.13 -10.62 -7.98
CA ALA A 70 7.86 -10.21 -6.78
C ALA A 70 7.68 -11.21 -5.63
N ARG A 71 6.46 -11.76 -5.45
CA ARG A 71 6.20 -12.84 -4.48
C ARG A 71 7.01 -14.10 -4.81
N LYS A 72 6.96 -14.55 -6.06
CA LYS A 72 7.75 -15.71 -6.51
C LYS A 72 9.25 -15.53 -6.29
N ALA A 73 9.78 -14.33 -6.52
CA ALA A 73 11.19 -14.02 -6.29
C ALA A 73 11.55 -13.96 -4.79
N ALA A 74 10.66 -13.43 -3.95
CA ALA A 74 10.85 -13.40 -2.50
C ALA A 74 10.78 -14.81 -1.88
N ASP A 75 9.85 -15.65 -2.32
CA ASP A 75 9.72 -17.04 -1.87
C ASP A 75 10.97 -17.86 -2.21
N GLY A 76 11.55 -17.63 -3.39
CA GLY A 76 12.84 -18.19 -3.78
C GLY A 76 14.07 -17.56 -3.09
N LYS A 77 13.85 -16.62 -2.15
CA LYS A 77 14.90 -15.81 -1.48
C LYS A 77 15.83 -15.06 -2.45
N ALA A 78 15.39 -14.87 -3.70
CA ALA A 78 16.15 -14.24 -4.76
C ALA A 78 15.97 -12.70 -4.80
N MET A 79 15.08 -12.16 -3.96
CA MET A 79 14.74 -10.73 -3.93
C MET A 79 15.11 -10.08 -2.60
N ALA A 80 15.80 -8.95 -2.66
CA ALA A 80 16.09 -8.15 -1.49
C ALA A 80 14.80 -7.49 -0.93
N PRO A 81 14.64 -7.35 0.40
CA PRO A 81 13.47 -6.72 1.01
C PRO A 81 13.11 -5.34 0.42
N ARG A 82 14.11 -4.48 0.20
CA ARG A 82 13.92 -3.15 -0.42
C ARG A 82 13.34 -3.22 -1.84
N ALA A 83 13.72 -4.24 -2.62
CA ALA A 83 13.21 -4.41 -3.96
C ALA A 83 11.75 -4.88 -3.92
N TYR A 84 11.41 -5.74 -2.96
CA TYR A 84 10.04 -6.19 -2.73
C TYR A 84 9.12 -5.03 -2.30
N ASP A 85 9.57 -4.19 -1.38
CA ASP A 85 8.83 -3.00 -0.92
C ASP A 85 8.60 -2.01 -2.06
N LYS A 86 9.62 -1.79 -2.91
CA LYS A 86 9.47 -0.97 -4.12
C LYS A 86 8.42 -1.54 -5.07
N ALA A 87 8.46 -2.85 -5.35
CA ALA A 87 7.46 -3.50 -6.20
C ALA A 87 6.04 -3.34 -5.62
N ARG A 88 5.91 -3.45 -4.29
CA ARG A 88 4.65 -3.26 -3.56
C ARG A 88 4.10 -1.84 -3.70
N ALA A 89 4.97 -0.83 -3.56
CA ALA A 89 4.61 0.57 -3.72
C ALA A 89 4.17 0.89 -5.16
N ASP A 90 4.92 0.42 -6.16
CA ASP A 90 4.62 0.66 -7.57
C ASP A 90 3.32 -0.05 -8.00
N ALA A 91 3.10 -1.29 -7.54
CA ALA A 91 1.87 -2.04 -7.78
C ALA A 91 0.65 -1.37 -7.14
N LEU A 92 0.78 -0.91 -5.88
CA LEU A 92 -0.31 -0.22 -5.18
C LEU A 92 -0.67 1.10 -5.86
N TYR A 93 0.33 1.89 -6.25
CA TYR A 93 0.08 3.15 -6.96
C TYR A 93 -0.67 2.90 -8.28
N SER A 94 -0.22 1.91 -9.06
CA SER A 94 -0.86 1.54 -10.33
C SER A 94 -2.32 1.10 -10.11
N ALA A 95 -2.58 0.26 -9.12
CA ALA A 95 -3.94 -0.20 -8.81
C ALA A 95 -4.88 0.95 -8.39
N LEU A 96 -4.39 1.88 -7.57
CA LEU A 96 -5.16 3.08 -7.17
C LEU A 96 -5.38 4.05 -8.34
N ALA A 97 -4.47 4.11 -9.30
CA ALA A 97 -4.61 4.90 -10.51
C ALA A 97 -5.64 4.29 -11.47
N SER A 98 -5.59 2.97 -11.70
CA SER A 98 -6.56 2.25 -12.54
C SER A 98 -7.98 2.28 -11.98
N ALA A 99 -8.14 2.36 -10.66
CA ALA A 99 -9.44 2.52 -10.01
C ALA A 99 -10.14 3.88 -10.29
N LYS A 100 -9.45 4.85 -10.89
CA LYS A 100 -10.02 6.16 -11.27
C LYS A 100 -10.55 6.21 -12.72
N GLY A 101 -10.29 5.19 -13.52
CA GLY A 101 -10.58 5.17 -14.96
C GLY A 101 -11.84 4.40 -15.36
N LYS A 102 -12.76 4.14 -14.44
CA LYS A 102 -14.08 3.54 -14.71
C LYS A 102 -15.17 4.41 -14.11
#